data_AF-A0AAV0KTS2-F1
#
_entry.id   AF-A0AAV0KTS2-F1
#
_cell.length_a   1.000
_cell.length_b   1.000
_cell.length_c   1.000
_cell.angle_alpha   90.00
_cell.angle_beta   90.00
_cell.angle_gamma   90.00
#
_symmetry.space_group_name_H-M   'P 1'
#
loop_
_entity.id
_entity.type
_entity.pdbx_description
1 polymer ?
#
loop_
_entity_poly.entity_id
_entity_poly.type
_entity_poly.pdbx_seq_one_letter_code
_entity_poly.pdbx_strand_id
1 'polypeptide(L)'
;MELQKRIRIYELGSLPPFLLVFAGEIVPVNHRWNQHGLGGDNFRGLCRDLHPGPVSLLHWSGKGKPWARLDANRPCPLDALWAPYDLLQTPFALDS
;
A
#
# COMPACT_ATOMS: atom_id res chain seq x y z
N MET A 1 13.27 10.30 3.09
CA MET A 1 14.49 10.16 2.25
C MET A 1 15.78 10.29 3.03
N GLU A 2 15.89 11.18 4.04
CA GLU A 2 17.15 11.34 4.80
C GLU A 2 17.65 10.04 5.47
N LEU A 3 16.75 9.22 6.02
CA LEU A 3 17.14 7.93 6.60
C LEU A 3 17.74 6.97 5.56
N GLN A 4 17.19 6.94 4.34
CA GLN A 4 17.70 6.12 3.21
C GLN A 4 19.13 6.51 2.82
N LYS A 5 19.54 7.77 3.01
CA LYS A 5 20.91 8.24 2.71
C LYS A 5 21.95 7.69 3.67
N ARG A 6 21.54 7.35 4.91
CA ARG A 6 22.43 6.80 5.96
C ARG A 6 22.40 5.28 6.00
N ILE A 7 21.21 4.71 5.84
CA ILE A 7 20.98 3.26 5.87
C ILE A 7 19.99 2.87 4.77
N ARG A 8 20.24 1.74 4.10
CA ARG A 8 19.34 1.27 3.05
C ARG A 8 18.09 0.65 3.67
N ILE A 9 16.96 1.36 3.62
CA ILE A 9 15.65 0.92 4.14
C ILE A 9 14.73 0.34 3.05
N TYR A 10 15.07 0.48 1.78
CA TYR A 10 14.44 -0.23 0.66
C TYR A 10 15.37 -0.35 -0.56
N GLU A 11 15.06 -1.35 -1.38
CA GLU A 11 15.61 -1.56 -2.72
C GLU A 11 14.76 -0.79 -3.74
N LEU A 12 15.40 -0.21 -4.76
CA LEU A 12 14.67 0.45 -5.84
C LEU A 12 14.09 -0.61 -6.76
N GLY A 13 12.77 -0.53 -7.00
CA GLY A 13 12.07 -1.36 -7.96
C GLY A 13 11.87 -0.66 -9.31
N SER A 14 10.78 -1.00 -9.99
CA SER A 14 10.43 -0.46 -11.31
C SER A 14 9.88 0.96 -11.31
N LEU A 15 9.40 1.48 -10.17
CA LEU A 15 8.75 2.79 -10.12
C LEU A 15 9.68 3.95 -10.54
N PRO A 16 10.93 4.09 -10.04
CA PRO A 16 11.80 5.15 -10.50
C PRO A 16 12.12 5.08 -12.01
N PRO A 17 12.52 3.92 -12.60
CA PRO A 17 12.66 3.81 -14.05
C PRO A 17 11.39 4.16 -14.83
N PHE A 18 10.21 3.73 -14.36
CA PHE A 18 8.94 4.03 -15.00
C PHE A 18 8.68 5.55 -15.06
N LEU A 19 8.90 6.26 -13.95
CA LEU A 19 8.73 7.71 -13.90
C LEU A 19 9.71 8.46 -14.81
N LEU A 20 10.93 7.92 -15.00
CA LEU A 20 11.92 8.50 -15.92
C LEU A 20 11.53 8.30 -17.39
N VAL A 21 11.10 7.09 -17.75
CA VAL A 21 10.75 6.76 -19.14
C VAL A 21 9.51 7.53 -19.61
N PHE A 22 8.51 7.67 -18.74
CA PHE A 22 7.24 8.33 -19.08
C PHE A 22 7.16 9.77 -18.56
N ALA A 23 8.30 10.40 -18.26
CA ALA A 23 8.34 11.78 -17.80
C ALA A 23 7.71 12.72 -18.84
N GLY A 24 6.69 13.48 -18.44
CA GLY A 24 5.92 14.36 -19.34
C GLY A 24 4.73 13.70 -20.05
N GLU A 25 4.64 12.37 -20.01
CA GLU A 25 3.57 11.58 -20.66
C GLU A 25 2.53 11.04 -19.67
N ILE A 26 2.71 11.31 -18.37
CA ILE A 26 1.81 10.89 -17.29
C ILE A 26 1.20 12.08 -16.58
N VAL A 27 -0.02 11.91 -16.09
CA VAL A 27 -0.75 12.92 -15.31
C VAL A 27 -1.02 12.42 -13.89
N PRO A 28 -1.05 13.33 -12.89
CA PRO A 28 -1.38 12.95 -11.53
C PRO A 28 -2.84 12.49 -11.43
N VAL A 29 -3.08 11.45 -10.63
CA VAL A 29 -4.42 11.00 -10.28
C VAL A 29 -4.74 11.47 -8.86
N ASN A 30 -6.02 11.78 -8.60
CA ASN A 30 -6.48 12.15 -7.25
C ASN A 30 -6.09 11.06 -6.23
N HIS A 31 -5.61 11.47 -5.06
CA HIS A 31 -5.09 10.57 -4.02
C HIS A 31 -6.11 9.52 -3.53
N ARG A 32 -7.42 9.78 -3.69
CA ARG A 32 -8.48 8.80 -3.38
C ARG A 32 -8.31 7.46 -4.11
N TRP A 33 -7.64 7.49 -5.27
CA TRP A 33 -7.40 6.32 -6.12
C TRP A 33 -6.09 5.59 -5.80
N ASN A 34 -5.32 6.05 -4.81
CA ASN A 34 -4.08 5.39 -4.39
C ASN A 34 -3.71 5.80 -2.96
N GLN A 35 -4.51 5.39 -1.96
CA GLN A 35 -4.15 5.54 -0.55
C GLN A 35 -3.04 4.57 -0.17
N HIS A 36 -1.80 4.96 -0.44
CA HIS A 36 -0.61 4.12 -0.34
C HIS A 36 0.08 4.20 1.03
N GLY A 37 1.03 3.29 1.26
CA GLY A 37 1.85 3.28 2.47
C GLY A 37 1.21 2.56 3.65
N LEU A 38 0.06 1.90 3.45
CA LEU A 38 -0.65 1.19 4.51
C LEU A 38 0.09 -0.07 4.99
N GLY A 39 1.11 -0.50 4.27
CA GLY A 39 2.03 -1.54 4.73
C GLY A 39 3.02 -1.10 5.79
N GLY A 40 2.89 0.14 6.29
CA GLY A 40 3.68 0.69 7.38
C GLY A 40 5.05 1.18 6.94
N ASP A 41 5.79 1.75 7.90
CA ASP A 41 7.15 2.20 7.63
C ASP A 41 8.14 1.02 7.53
N ASN A 42 9.11 1.10 6.61
CA ASN A 42 10.05 0.01 6.35
C ASN A 42 11.14 -0.15 7.43
N PHE A 43 11.17 0.69 8.47
CA PHE A 43 12.21 0.68 9.50
C PHE A 43 11.70 0.09 10.81
N ARG A 44 10.62 0.64 11.38
CA ARG A 44 9.99 0.23 12.63
C ARG A 44 8.71 -0.58 12.44
N GLY A 45 8.15 -0.63 11.22
CA GLY A 45 6.91 -1.34 10.94
C GLY A 45 5.66 -0.69 11.54
N LEU A 46 5.70 0.61 11.84
CA LEU A 46 4.59 1.34 12.43
C LEU A 46 3.44 1.46 11.44
N CYS A 47 2.23 1.32 11.98
CA CYS A 47 0.99 1.57 11.25
C CYS A 47 0.91 3.03 10.80
N ARG A 48 0.19 3.27 9.71
CA ARG A 48 -0.09 4.62 9.19
C ARG A 48 -1.59 4.81 9.06
N ASP A 49 -2.01 6.03 9.37
CA ASP A 49 -3.39 6.46 9.16
C ASP A 49 -3.65 6.79 7.68
N LEU A 50 -4.93 6.90 7.33
CA LEU A 50 -5.35 7.37 6.01
C LEU A 50 -5.01 8.85 5.84
N HIS A 51 -4.65 9.25 4.63
CA HIS A 51 -4.59 10.67 4.29
C HIS A 51 -6.01 11.28 4.31
N PRO A 52 -6.16 12.56 4.70
CA PRO A 52 -7.46 13.22 4.75
C PRO A 52 -8.23 13.17 3.41
N GLY A 53 -9.56 13.10 3.50
CA GLY A 53 -10.47 13.13 2.35
C GLY A 53 -11.05 11.77 1.97
N PRO A 54 -11.86 11.71 0.90
CA PRO A 54 -12.50 10.48 0.46
C PRO A 54 -11.49 9.44 -0.02
N VAL A 55 -11.83 8.17 0.15
CA VAL A 55 -11.01 7.02 -0.27
C VAL A 55 -11.82 6.10 -1.17
N SER A 56 -11.24 5.73 -2.30
CA SER A 56 -11.81 4.75 -3.23
C SER A 56 -10.94 3.50 -3.34
N LEU A 57 -9.61 3.63 -3.20
CA LEU A 57 -8.66 2.53 -3.32
C LEU A 57 -7.61 2.62 -2.22
N LEU A 58 -7.47 1.52 -1.48
CA LEU A 58 -6.49 1.31 -0.42
C LEU A 58 -5.29 0.51 -0.95
N HIS A 59 -4.08 0.93 -0.63
CA HIS A 59 -2.85 0.31 -1.12
C HIS A 59 -1.85 0.05 0.01
N TRP A 60 -1.73 -1.23 0.40
CA TRP A 60 -0.73 -1.74 1.33
C TRP A 60 0.67 -1.87 0.69
N SER A 61 1.21 -0.74 0.22
CA SER A 61 2.61 -0.66 -0.21
C SER A 61 3.55 -0.69 0.99
N GLY A 62 4.77 -1.20 0.79
CA GLY A 62 5.71 -1.51 1.87
C GLY A 62 5.74 -3.00 2.23
N LYS A 63 6.39 -3.31 3.36
CA LYS A 63 6.65 -4.70 3.80
C LYS A 63 5.52 -5.33 4.60
N GLY A 64 4.71 -4.55 5.33
CA GLY A 64 3.61 -5.07 6.15
C GLY A 64 2.38 -5.41 5.31
N LYS A 65 2.25 -6.66 4.86
CA LYS A 65 1.04 -7.10 4.16
C LYS A 65 -0.09 -7.40 5.16
N PRO A 66 -1.36 -7.05 4.85
CA PRO A 66 -2.45 -7.17 5.81
C PRO A 66 -2.68 -8.64 6.24
N TRP A 67 -2.72 -9.59 5.30
CA TRP A 67 -2.82 -11.03 5.62
C TRP A 67 -1.71 -11.49 6.57
N ALA A 68 -0.45 -11.15 6.27
CA ALA A 68 0.68 -11.56 7.11
C ALA A 68 0.62 -10.96 8.54
N ARG A 69 0.08 -9.74 8.70
CA ARG A 69 -0.09 -9.11 10.02
C ARG A 69 -1.26 -9.71 10.79
N LEU A 70 -2.35 -10.05 10.10
CA LEU A 70 -3.49 -10.76 10.67
C LEU A 70 -3.09 -12.14 11.16
N ASP A 71 -2.39 -12.93 10.33
CA ASP A 71 -1.87 -14.26 10.69
C ASP A 71 -0.92 -14.22 11.89
N ALA A 72 -0.09 -13.18 11.97
CA ALA A 72 0.83 -12.97 13.08
C ALA A 72 0.17 -12.41 14.36
N ASN A 73 -1.15 -12.20 14.35
CA ASN A 73 -1.93 -11.57 15.43
C ASN A 73 -1.37 -10.21 15.87
N ARG A 74 -0.88 -9.42 14.90
CA ARG A 74 -0.35 -8.06 15.09
C ARG A 74 -0.90 -7.11 14.03
N PRO A 75 -2.24 -6.97 13.91
CA PRO A 75 -2.85 -6.16 12.87
C PRO A 75 -2.61 -4.66 13.11
N CYS A 76 -2.49 -3.92 12.02
CA CYS A 76 -2.78 -2.49 12.05
C CYS A 76 -4.30 -2.26 12.00
N PRO A 77 -4.83 -1.15 12.55
CA PRO A 77 -6.27 -0.88 12.57
C PRO A 77 -6.93 -1.01 11.19
N LEU A 78 -6.26 -0.57 10.12
CA LEU A 78 -6.80 -0.62 8.76
C LEU A 78 -6.80 -2.04 8.16
N ASP A 79 -6.06 -3.00 8.70
CA ASP A 79 -6.05 -4.38 8.16
C ASP A 79 -7.41 -5.06 8.33
N ALA A 80 -8.20 -4.64 9.32
CA ALA A 80 -9.56 -5.10 9.51
C ALA A 80 -10.50 -4.72 8.34
N LEU A 81 -10.16 -3.69 7.56
CA LEU A 81 -10.90 -3.35 6.33
C LEU A 81 -10.59 -4.32 5.19
N TRP A 82 -9.41 -4.93 5.20
CA TRP A 82 -9.00 -5.92 4.20
C TRP A 82 -9.52 -7.32 4.56
N ALA A 83 -9.53 -7.68 5.84
CA ALA A 83 -9.86 -9.02 6.33
C ALA A 83 -11.15 -9.66 5.75
N PRO A 84 -12.29 -8.94 5.57
CA PRO A 84 -13.50 -9.52 4.98
C PRO A 84 -13.35 -9.95 3.52
N TYR A 85 -12.32 -9.42 2.84
CA TYR A 85 -12.02 -9.72 1.45
C TYR A 85 -10.98 -10.84 1.31
N ASP A 86 -10.40 -11.31 2.42
CA ASP A 86 -9.45 -12.42 2.39
C ASP A 86 -10.14 -13.70 1.96
N LEU A 87 -9.68 -14.29 0.85
CA LEU A 87 -10.28 -15.45 0.21
C LEU A 87 -11.80 -15.34 0.00
N LEU A 88 -12.31 -14.12 -0.19
CA LEU A 88 -13.74 -13.86 -0.34
C LEU A 88 -14.28 -14.68 -1.52
N GLN A 89 -15.17 -15.62 -1.21
CA GLN A 89 -15.99 -16.30 -2.19
C GLN A 89 -17.22 -15.44 -2.44
N THR A 90 -17.31 -14.86 -3.62
CA THR A 90 -18.50 -14.10 -4.00
C THR A 90 -19.64 -15.08 -4.29
N PRO A 91 -20.87 -14.80 -3.80
CA PRO A 91 -22.02 -15.65 -4.09
C PRO A 91 -22.52 -15.52 -5.54
N PHE A 92 -21.89 -14.65 -6.33
CA PHE A 92 -22.17 -14.41 -7.73
C PHE A 92 -20.89 -14.61 -8.55
N ALA A 93 -21.05 -15.11 -9.78
CA ALA A 93 -19.98 -15.17 -10.76
C ALA A 93 -19.58 -13.75 -11.16
N LEU A 94 -18.27 -13.48 -11.15
CA LEU A 94 -17.72 -12.28 -11.79
C LEU A 94 -17.47 -12.65 -13.24
N ASP A 95 -18.34 -12.18 -14.15
CA ASP A 95 -18.12 -12.35 -15.59
C ASP A 95 -16.79 -11.68 -15.96
N SER A 96 -15.93 -12.45 -16.65
CA SER A 96 -14.57 -12.05 -17.06
C SER A 96 -14.56 -11.30 -18.38
#